data_AF-A0A7Y5WYK6-F1
#
_entry.id   AF-A0A7Y5WYK6-F1
#
_cell.length_a   1.000
_cell.length_b   1.000
_cell.length_c   1.000
_cell.angle_alpha   90.00
_cell.angle_beta   90.00
_cell.angle_gamma   90.00
#
_symmetry.space_group_name_H-M   'P 1'
#
loop_
_entity.id
_entity.type
_entity.pdbx_description
1 polymer ?
#
loop_
_entity_poly.entity_id
_entity_poly.type
_entity_poly.pdbx_seq_one_letter_code
_entity_poly.pdbx_strand_id
1 'polypeptide(L)'
;MRLTLVRHATLVLETSLGRVLVDPMLRAAGTSPPIEDTPNQRPNPLVELPVAAADVVAGIDLCIVTHLHGDHFDDAADGLLPRDLPILTQPESAEALAARGFTNVATAHPEIPMTRGRHGTGAIGDALGAVSGWVVDGVYIAGDTIWCDEVHAALDEHRPRAVVVNGSGARFNTGDPIVMDAEDVRVVRAATDGPVVVVHLEAINHCLEPRSAYRAIAGVQVPDDGGTIEL
;
A
#
# COMPACT_ATOMS: atom_id res chain seq x y z
N MET A 1 -10.84 -14.55 1.02
CA MET A 1 -10.25 -13.46 1.83
C MET A 1 -11.19 -12.27 1.79
N ARG A 2 -11.37 -11.57 2.90
CA ARG A 2 -12.07 -10.29 2.90
C ARG A 2 -11.04 -9.16 2.99
N LEU A 3 -11.09 -8.21 2.05
CA LEU A 3 -10.25 -7.01 2.03
C LEU A 3 -11.10 -5.80 2.39
N THR A 4 -10.69 -5.01 3.37
CA THR A 4 -11.30 -3.72 3.68
C THR A 4 -10.28 -2.62 3.46
N LEU A 5 -10.60 -1.66 2.58
CA LEU A 5 -9.82 -0.43 2.46
C LEU A 5 -10.13 0.43 3.67
N VAL A 6 -9.11 0.79 4.45
CA VAL A 6 -9.27 1.80 5.52
C VAL A 6 -9.18 3.18 4.88
N ARG A 7 -8.02 3.52 4.32
CA ARG A 7 -7.73 4.78 3.62
C ARG A 7 -6.37 4.64 2.92
N HIS A 8 -6.20 5.24 1.74
CA HIS A 8 -4.92 5.23 1.02
C HIS A 8 -4.40 3.79 0.74
N ALA A 9 -3.21 3.44 1.18
CA ALA A 9 -2.64 2.09 1.15
C ALA A 9 -2.97 1.25 2.40
N THR A 10 -3.63 1.83 3.41
CA THR A 10 -3.97 1.10 4.63
C THR A 10 -5.10 0.11 4.40
N LEU A 11 -4.81 -1.18 4.56
CA LEU A 11 -5.76 -2.27 4.35
C LEU A 11 -5.89 -3.12 5.61
N VAL A 12 -7.09 -3.66 5.82
CA VAL A 12 -7.31 -4.77 6.74
C VAL A 12 -7.75 -5.98 5.93
N LEU A 13 -7.03 -7.09 6.09
CA LEU A 13 -7.30 -8.35 5.40
C LEU A 13 -7.72 -9.39 6.43
N GLU A 14 -8.88 -10.02 6.23
CA GLU A 14 -9.27 -11.23 6.95
C GLU A 14 -8.85 -12.44 6.09
N THR A 15 -7.80 -13.12 6.55
CA THR A 15 -7.09 -14.16 5.80
C THR A 15 -7.18 -15.51 6.51
N SER A 16 -6.70 -16.57 5.86
CA SER A 16 -6.48 -17.87 6.49
C SER A 16 -5.46 -17.86 7.64
N LEU A 17 -4.60 -16.83 7.71
CA LEU A 17 -3.55 -16.63 8.71
C LEU A 17 -3.96 -15.67 9.85
N GLY A 18 -5.18 -15.14 9.81
CA GLY A 18 -5.68 -14.15 10.77
C GLY A 18 -5.95 -12.79 10.14
N ARG A 19 -6.12 -11.78 10.99
CA ARG A 19 -6.39 -10.39 10.60
C ARG A 19 -5.08 -9.64 10.36
N VAL A 20 -4.78 -9.33 9.11
CA VAL A 20 -3.54 -8.68 8.67
C VAL A 20 -3.80 -7.20 8.42
N LEU A 21 -3.03 -6.33 9.06
CA LEU A 21 -2.98 -4.90 8.77
C LEU A 21 -1.85 -4.62 7.77
N VAL A 22 -2.12 -3.87 6.72
CA VAL A 22 -1.11 -3.47 5.73
C VAL A 22 -0.97 -1.95 5.75
N ASP A 23 0.26 -1.47 5.78
CA ASP A 23 0.65 -0.05 5.63
C ASP A 23 -0.22 0.92 6.43
N PRO A 24 -0.17 0.87 7.78
CA PRO A 24 -0.98 1.72 8.63
C PRO A 24 -0.54 3.20 8.63
N MET A 25 -1.35 4.04 7.98
CA MET A 25 -1.32 5.50 8.09
C MET A 25 -2.54 5.98 8.89
N LEU A 26 -2.36 6.15 10.20
CA LEU A 26 -3.45 6.33 11.15
C LEU A 26 -3.61 7.75 11.70
N ARG A 27 -2.77 8.70 11.28
CA ARG A 27 -2.87 10.11 11.67
C ARG A 27 -4.17 10.75 11.19
N ALA A 28 -4.68 11.71 11.96
CA ALA A 28 -5.87 12.48 11.60
C ALA A 28 -5.64 13.35 10.36
N ALA A 29 -6.73 13.71 9.66
CA ALA A 29 -6.62 14.52 8.45
C ALA A 29 -5.94 15.88 8.71
N GLY A 30 -5.13 16.31 7.75
CA GLY A 30 -4.48 17.62 7.74
C GLY A 30 -3.43 17.85 8.83
N THR A 31 -2.94 16.80 9.49
CA THR A 31 -1.96 16.90 10.58
C THR A 31 -0.50 16.92 10.11
N SER A 32 -0.24 16.63 8.84
CA SER A 32 1.09 16.64 8.24
C SER A 32 1.21 17.70 7.17
N PRO A 33 2.40 18.29 6.98
CA PRO A 33 2.64 19.16 5.84
C PRO A 33 2.39 18.43 4.51
N PRO A 34 2.05 19.16 3.43
CA PRO A 34 2.00 18.58 2.09
C PRO A 34 3.36 17.96 1.74
N ILE A 35 3.35 16.95 0.86
CA ILE A 35 4.57 16.57 0.15
C ILE A 35 4.94 17.73 -0.78
N GLU A 36 6.15 18.26 -0.60
CA GLU A 36 6.69 19.38 -1.35
C GLU A 36 6.90 19.03 -2.83
N ASP A 37 7.10 20.04 -3.67
CA ASP A 37 7.27 19.91 -5.12
C ASP A 37 6.16 19.13 -5.84
N THR A 38 4.91 19.37 -5.45
CA THR A 38 3.73 18.71 -6.04
C THR A 38 2.66 19.73 -6.43
N PRO A 39 1.74 19.37 -7.36
CA PRO A 39 0.75 20.31 -7.88
C PRO A 39 -0.23 20.87 -6.85
N ASN A 40 -0.39 20.20 -5.70
CA ASN A 40 -1.32 20.60 -4.64
C ASN A 40 -0.58 20.76 -3.31
N GLN A 41 -0.71 21.91 -2.65
CA GLN A 41 -0.06 22.17 -1.36
C GLN A 41 -1.03 22.02 -0.19
N ARG A 42 -1.79 20.93 -0.19
CA ARG A 42 -2.78 20.62 0.86
C ARG A 42 -2.14 19.74 1.96
N PRO A 43 -2.36 20.05 3.25
CA PRO A 43 -1.92 19.19 4.34
C PRO A 43 -2.48 17.77 4.24
N ASN A 44 -1.66 16.79 4.62
CA ASN A 44 -1.97 15.37 4.54
C ASN A 44 -2.33 14.78 5.92
N PRO A 45 -3.11 13.69 5.96
CA PRO A 45 -3.93 13.14 4.89
C PRO A 45 -5.10 14.09 4.54
N LEU A 46 -5.64 13.99 3.33
CA LEU A 46 -6.69 14.88 2.82
C LEU A 46 -8.08 14.59 3.42
N VAL A 47 -8.29 13.38 3.92
CA VAL A 47 -9.58 12.85 4.40
C VAL A 47 -9.38 12.12 5.73
N GLU A 48 -10.43 12.04 6.54
CA GLU A 48 -10.40 11.32 7.82
C GLU A 48 -10.38 9.80 7.63
N LEU A 49 -10.01 9.07 8.69
CA LEU A 49 -10.25 7.63 8.73
C LEU A 49 -11.77 7.35 8.76
N PRO A 50 -12.24 6.24 8.15
CA PRO A 50 -13.65 5.86 8.19
C PRO A 50 -14.11 5.36 9.57
N VAL A 51 -13.16 5.00 10.44
CA VAL A 51 -13.34 4.53 11.83
C VAL A 51 -12.22 5.08 12.71
N ALA A 52 -12.31 4.94 14.04
CA ALA A 52 -11.24 5.39 14.92
C ALA A 52 -9.95 4.58 14.70
N ALA A 53 -8.78 5.22 14.81
CA ALA A 53 -7.48 4.56 14.63
C ALA A 53 -7.28 3.35 15.56
N ALA A 54 -7.78 3.43 16.80
CA ALA A 54 -7.74 2.32 17.74
C ALA A 54 -8.56 1.10 17.25
N ASP A 55 -9.69 1.32 16.57
CA ASP A 55 -10.53 0.26 16.02
C ASP A 55 -9.87 -0.41 14.80
N VAL A 56 -9.05 0.33 14.05
CA VAL A 56 -8.26 -0.23 12.93
C VAL A 56 -7.29 -1.30 13.46
N VAL A 57 -6.52 -0.97 14.51
CA VAL A 57 -5.49 -1.85 15.07
C VAL A 57 -6.03 -2.94 16.01
N ALA A 58 -7.29 -2.84 16.43
CA ALA A 58 -7.88 -3.77 17.40
C ALA A 58 -7.95 -5.20 16.84
N GLY A 59 -7.32 -6.17 17.52
CA GLY A 59 -7.38 -7.58 17.13
C GLY A 59 -6.68 -7.89 15.80
N ILE A 60 -5.67 -7.11 15.43
CA ILE A 60 -4.73 -7.47 14.35
C ILE A 60 -3.77 -8.54 14.86
N ASP A 61 -3.55 -9.57 14.06
CA ASP A 61 -2.65 -10.69 14.37
C ASP A 61 -1.26 -10.50 13.74
N LEU A 62 -1.18 -9.73 12.65
CA LEU A 62 0.03 -9.49 11.87
C LEU A 62 -0.04 -8.11 11.21
N CYS A 63 1.07 -7.38 11.18
CA CYS A 63 1.23 -6.18 10.37
C CYS A 63 2.20 -6.42 9.21
N ILE A 64 1.90 -5.90 8.04
CA ILE A 64 2.82 -5.79 6.92
C ILE A 64 3.12 -4.29 6.73
N VAL A 65 4.40 -3.95 6.67
CA VAL A 65 4.89 -2.61 6.36
C VAL A 65 5.77 -2.71 5.13
N THR A 66 5.26 -2.26 3.98
CA THR A 66 5.95 -2.39 2.69
C THR A 66 7.25 -1.59 2.68
N HIS A 67 7.20 -0.38 3.23
CA HIS A 67 8.31 0.54 3.44
C HIS A 67 7.91 1.64 4.45
N LEU A 68 8.83 2.56 4.78
CA LEU A 68 8.66 3.52 5.89
C LEU A 68 8.37 4.97 5.44
N HIS A 69 7.79 5.18 4.25
CA HIS A 69 7.22 6.49 3.95
C HIS A 69 6.05 6.81 4.89
N GLY A 70 5.88 8.09 5.19
CA GLY A 70 4.95 8.55 6.23
C GLY A 70 3.47 8.31 5.92
N ASP A 71 3.14 7.99 4.67
CA ASP A 71 1.82 7.60 4.21
C ASP A 71 1.58 6.08 4.18
N HIS A 72 2.59 5.29 4.58
CA HIS A 72 2.50 3.84 4.80
C HIS A 72 2.73 3.45 6.26
N PHE A 73 3.55 4.21 6.99
CA PHE A 73 3.79 3.98 8.41
C PHE A 73 4.05 5.30 9.13
N ASP A 74 3.13 5.72 9.98
CA ASP A 74 3.22 6.98 10.71
C ASP A 74 3.39 6.85 12.22
N ASP A 75 3.68 7.97 12.89
CA ASP A 75 3.81 8.04 14.35
C ASP A 75 2.53 7.62 15.09
N ALA A 76 1.35 7.75 14.46
CA ALA A 76 0.11 7.27 15.06
C ALA A 76 0.06 5.73 15.06
N ALA A 77 0.43 5.10 13.95
CA ALA A 77 0.62 3.65 13.89
C ALA A 77 1.72 3.18 14.85
N ASP A 78 2.87 3.85 14.88
CA ASP A 78 3.95 3.54 15.83
C ASP A 78 3.46 3.57 17.29
N GLY A 79 2.67 4.59 17.66
CA GLY A 79 2.14 4.73 19.01
C GLY A 79 1.05 3.73 19.39
N LEU A 80 0.31 3.19 18.41
CA LEU A 80 -0.85 2.34 18.63
C LEU A 80 -0.56 0.83 18.52
N LEU A 81 0.43 0.44 17.71
CA LEU A 81 0.73 -0.97 17.50
C LEU A 81 1.40 -1.59 18.74
N PRO A 82 0.97 -2.79 19.18
CA PRO A 82 1.67 -3.54 20.21
C PRO A 82 3.12 -3.81 19.78
N ARG A 83 4.07 -3.65 20.72
CA ARG A 83 5.50 -3.80 20.40
C ARG A 83 5.91 -5.24 20.10
N ASP A 84 5.14 -6.21 20.55
CA ASP A 84 5.31 -7.65 20.29
C ASP A 84 4.48 -8.17 19.10
N LEU A 85 3.67 -7.31 18.47
CA LEU A 85 2.93 -7.67 17.26
C LEU A 85 3.91 -8.15 16.19
N PRO A 86 3.69 -9.31 15.53
CA PRO A 86 4.46 -9.71 14.37
C PRO A 86 4.39 -8.64 13.28
N ILE A 87 5.55 -8.20 12.78
CA ILE A 87 5.67 -7.28 11.64
C ILE A 87 6.49 -7.93 10.55
N LEU A 88 5.91 -8.04 9.35
CA LEU A 88 6.64 -8.31 8.12
C LEU A 88 7.00 -7.01 7.43
N THR A 89 8.25 -6.88 7.03
CA THR A 89 8.78 -5.67 6.40
C THR A 89 9.91 -6.01 5.43
N GLN A 90 10.24 -5.10 4.52
CA GLN A 90 11.43 -5.25 3.70
C GLN A 90 12.73 -5.14 4.53
N PRO A 91 13.84 -5.79 4.10
CA PRO A 91 15.13 -5.72 4.79
C PRO A 91 15.62 -4.31 5.14
N GLU A 92 15.39 -3.37 4.22
CA GLU A 92 15.82 -1.97 4.31
C GLU A 92 15.13 -1.21 5.47
N SER A 93 14.02 -1.75 5.99
CA SER A 93 13.19 -1.12 7.02
C SER A 93 13.23 -1.85 8.37
N ALA A 94 13.79 -3.06 8.41
CA ALA A 94 13.76 -3.91 9.60
C ALA A 94 14.50 -3.30 10.81
N GLU A 95 15.71 -2.77 10.60
CA GLU A 95 16.50 -2.17 11.69
C GLU A 95 15.82 -0.93 12.26
N ALA A 96 15.22 -0.10 11.39
CA ALA A 96 14.52 1.11 11.82
C ALA A 96 13.28 0.78 12.68
N LEU A 97 12.52 -0.26 12.34
CA LEU A 97 11.40 -0.74 13.16
C LEU A 97 11.88 -1.33 14.49
N ALA A 98 12.94 -2.12 14.48
CA ALA A 98 13.53 -2.65 15.71
C ALA A 98 14.02 -1.53 16.64
N ALA A 99 14.63 -0.48 16.09
CA ALA A 99 15.08 0.70 16.83
C ALA A 99 13.92 1.51 17.47
N ARG A 100 12.70 1.40 16.92
CA ARG A 100 11.46 1.96 17.50
C ARG A 100 10.87 1.09 18.61
N GLY A 101 11.47 -0.06 18.90
CA GLY A 101 11.09 -0.94 20.00
C GLY A 101 10.17 -2.10 19.61
N PHE A 102 9.92 -2.32 18.32
CA PHE A 102 9.23 -3.53 17.86
C PHE A 102 10.14 -4.75 18.03
N THR A 103 9.65 -5.78 18.72
CA THR A 103 10.45 -6.94 19.15
C THR A 103 10.30 -8.16 18.25
N ASN A 104 9.31 -8.14 17.33
CA ASN A 104 8.99 -9.25 16.44
C ASN A 104 8.93 -8.78 14.98
N VAL A 105 10.08 -8.38 14.43
CA VAL A 105 10.22 -7.90 13.05
C VAL A 105 10.90 -8.97 12.21
N ALA A 106 10.27 -9.36 11.10
CA ALA A 106 10.80 -10.35 10.17
C ALA A 106 10.75 -9.84 8.72
N THR A 107 11.70 -10.31 7.90
CA THR A 107 11.84 -9.91 6.49
C THR A 107 11.44 -11.00 5.50
N ALA A 108 10.95 -12.13 6.02
CA ALA A 108 10.49 -13.25 5.23
C ALA A 108 9.42 -14.03 5.99
N HIS A 109 8.46 -14.58 5.25
CA HIS A 109 7.45 -15.49 5.76
C HIS A 109 7.21 -16.60 4.74
N PRO A 110 7.08 -17.88 5.15
CA PRO A 110 6.95 -19.00 4.23
C PRO A 110 5.67 -18.96 3.39
N GLU A 111 4.58 -18.44 3.95
CA GLU A 111 3.26 -18.38 3.29
C GLU A 111 2.92 -16.99 2.75
N ILE A 112 3.75 -15.98 3.05
CA ILE A 112 3.54 -14.59 2.62
C ILE A 112 4.82 -14.11 1.94
N PRO A 113 5.07 -14.52 0.69
CA PRO A 113 6.29 -14.12 0.00
C PRO A 113 6.30 -12.61 -0.28
N MET A 114 7.46 -12.01 -0.09
CA MET A 114 7.75 -10.63 -0.45
C MET A 114 8.15 -10.55 -1.93
N THR A 115 7.69 -9.52 -2.62
CA THR A 115 8.08 -9.18 -3.99
C THR A 115 8.84 -7.85 -3.99
N ARG A 116 9.61 -7.59 -5.05
CA ARG A 116 10.25 -6.28 -5.28
C ARG A 116 9.43 -5.42 -6.25
N GLY A 117 9.73 -4.13 -6.26
CA GLY A 117 9.14 -3.13 -7.15
C GLY A 117 10.08 -1.94 -7.34
N ARG A 118 9.63 -0.94 -8.10
CA ARG A 118 10.37 0.30 -8.38
C ARG A 118 9.48 1.50 -8.11
N HIS A 119 9.90 2.37 -7.19
CA HIS A 119 9.12 3.54 -6.79
C HIS A 119 9.36 4.74 -7.73
N GLY A 120 9.04 4.57 -9.01
CA GLY A 120 9.29 5.55 -10.07
C GLY A 120 10.50 5.22 -10.94
N THR A 121 10.85 6.15 -11.83
CA THR A 121 11.89 5.99 -12.85
C THR A 121 13.12 6.84 -12.56
N GLY A 122 14.29 6.37 -13.02
CA GLY A 122 15.55 7.12 -12.98
C GLY A 122 15.92 7.65 -11.59
N ALA A 123 16.50 8.85 -11.55
CA ALA A 123 17.01 9.44 -10.32
C ALA A 123 15.92 9.74 -9.26
N ILE A 124 14.66 9.96 -9.69
CA ILE A 124 13.54 10.15 -8.75
C ILE A 124 13.25 8.82 -8.05
N GLY A 125 13.16 7.72 -8.81
CA GLY A 125 12.95 6.40 -8.24
C GLY A 125 14.08 5.96 -7.31
N ASP A 126 15.34 6.22 -7.71
CA ASP A 126 16.50 5.91 -6.87
C ASP A 126 16.46 6.67 -5.53
N ALA A 127 16.00 7.93 -5.54
CA ALA A 127 15.92 8.77 -4.35
C ALA A 127 14.79 8.35 -3.39
N LEU A 128 13.69 7.81 -3.92
CA LEU A 128 12.57 7.29 -3.14
C LEU A 128 12.88 5.96 -2.45
N GLY A 129 13.92 5.25 -2.91
CA GLY A 129 14.46 4.07 -2.25
C GLY A 129 13.70 2.79 -2.53
N ALA A 130 14.03 1.75 -1.75
CA ALA A 130 13.48 0.42 -1.94
C ALA A 130 12.02 0.33 -1.44
N VAL A 131 11.23 -0.43 -2.19
CA VAL A 131 9.84 -0.76 -1.89
C VAL A 131 9.62 -2.27 -2.02
N SER A 132 8.58 -2.76 -1.36
CA SER A 132 8.18 -4.17 -1.44
C SER A 132 6.68 -4.33 -1.70
N GLY A 133 6.33 -5.43 -2.34
CA GLY A 133 4.99 -5.97 -2.38
C GLY A 133 4.93 -7.30 -1.63
N TRP A 134 3.74 -7.84 -1.42
CA TRP A 134 3.54 -9.08 -0.65
C TRP A 134 2.37 -9.88 -1.21
N VAL A 135 2.52 -11.20 -1.27
CA VAL A 135 1.40 -12.10 -1.64
C VAL A 135 0.80 -12.69 -0.39
N VAL A 136 -0.45 -12.32 -0.07
CA VAL A 136 -1.17 -12.74 1.13
C VAL A 136 -2.40 -13.54 0.70
N ASP A 137 -2.54 -14.80 1.14
CA ASP A 137 -3.71 -15.65 0.85
C ASP A 137 -4.06 -15.71 -0.67
N GLY A 138 -3.00 -15.81 -1.49
CA GLY A 138 -3.08 -15.83 -2.95
C GLY A 138 -3.42 -14.49 -3.61
N VAL A 139 -3.48 -13.38 -2.87
CA VAL A 139 -3.69 -12.02 -3.39
C VAL A 139 -2.37 -11.26 -3.36
N TYR A 140 -1.99 -10.68 -4.49
CA TYR A 140 -0.75 -9.92 -4.62
C TYR A 140 -0.99 -8.44 -4.32
N ILE A 141 -0.37 -7.91 -3.28
CA ILE A 141 -0.34 -6.49 -2.94
C ILE A 141 0.95 -5.91 -3.50
N ALA A 142 0.85 -5.13 -4.57
CA ALA A 142 2.02 -4.66 -5.32
C ALA A 142 2.88 -3.64 -4.55
N GLY A 143 2.25 -2.86 -3.66
CA GLY A 143 2.91 -1.75 -2.97
C GLY A 143 3.19 -0.56 -3.90
N ASP A 144 4.09 0.32 -3.47
CA ASP A 144 4.46 1.56 -4.15
C ASP A 144 5.43 1.31 -5.32
N THR A 145 4.90 0.73 -6.38
CA THR A 145 5.67 0.43 -7.59
C THR A 145 4.98 0.96 -8.84
N ILE A 146 5.76 1.30 -9.86
CA ILE A 146 5.28 1.40 -11.25
C ILE A 146 5.15 0.01 -11.88
N TRP A 147 4.60 -0.07 -13.09
CA TRP A 147 4.74 -1.29 -13.89
C TRP A 147 6.21 -1.54 -14.26
N CYS A 148 6.76 -2.68 -13.85
CA CYS A 148 8.15 -3.05 -14.09
C CYS A 148 8.35 -4.57 -14.16
N ASP A 149 9.57 -5.00 -14.49
CA ASP A 149 9.92 -6.42 -14.66
C ASP A 149 9.66 -7.24 -13.39
N GLU A 150 9.90 -6.66 -12.22
CA GLU A 150 9.69 -7.30 -10.92
C GLU A 150 8.20 -7.58 -10.65
N VAL A 151 7.32 -6.65 -11.01
CA VAL A 151 5.86 -6.84 -10.93
C VAL A 151 5.42 -7.93 -11.90
N HIS A 152 5.93 -7.91 -13.14
CA HIS A 152 5.62 -8.93 -14.12
C HIS A 152 6.08 -10.32 -13.67
N ALA A 153 7.30 -10.42 -13.12
CA ALA A 153 7.83 -11.65 -12.56
C ALA A 153 6.99 -12.15 -11.36
N ALA A 154 6.54 -11.25 -10.48
CA ALA A 154 5.66 -11.60 -9.36
C ALA A 154 4.31 -12.18 -9.81
N LEU A 155 3.70 -11.59 -10.85
CA LEU A 155 2.49 -12.15 -11.46
C LEU A 155 2.75 -13.53 -12.06
N ASP A 156 3.91 -13.72 -12.68
CA ASP A 156 4.29 -14.99 -13.31
C ASP A 156 4.60 -16.11 -12.32
N GLU A 157 5.29 -15.77 -11.24
CA GLU A 157 5.71 -16.71 -10.21
C GLU A 157 4.53 -17.13 -9.33
N HIS A 158 3.76 -16.16 -8.85
CA HIS A 158 2.76 -16.42 -7.81
C HIS A 158 1.36 -16.68 -8.35
N ARG A 159 1.09 -16.36 -9.62
CA ARG A 159 -0.22 -16.53 -10.28
C ARG A 159 -1.38 -16.10 -9.36
N PRO A 160 -1.35 -14.84 -8.86
CA PRO A 160 -2.26 -14.42 -7.82
C PRO A 160 -3.70 -14.40 -8.35
N ARG A 161 -4.64 -14.79 -7.49
CA ARG A 161 -6.08 -14.83 -7.82
C ARG A 161 -6.71 -13.44 -7.90
N ALA A 162 -6.05 -12.43 -7.33
CA ALA A 162 -6.38 -11.01 -7.43
C ALA A 162 -5.12 -10.17 -7.18
N VAL A 163 -5.11 -8.94 -7.68
CA VAL A 163 -3.97 -8.00 -7.51
C VAL A 163 -4.47 -6.71 -6.90
N VAL A 164 -3.82 -6.21 -5.86
CA VAL A 164 -4.05 -4.89 -5.27
C VAL A 164 -2.94 -3.96 -5.74
N VAL A 165 -3.33 -2.84 -6.34
CA VAL A 165 -2.42 -1.86 -6.93
C VAL A 165 -2.60 -0.50 -6.24
N ASN A 166 -1.48 0.11 -5.87
CA ASN A 166 -1.41 1.52 -5.48
C ASN A 166 -1.44 2.37 -6.76
N GLY A 167 -2.65 2.64 -7.26
CA GLY A 167 -2.88 3.19 -8.60
C GLY A 167 -3.19 4.67 -8.56
N SER A 168 -2.38 5.48 -7.89
CA SER A 168 -2.71 6.89 -7.66
C SER A 168 -2.20 7.84 -8.72
N GLY A 169 -1.33 7.34 -9.60
CA GLY A 169 -0.50 8.15 -10.48
C GLY A 169 0.20 9.27 -9.71
N ALA A 170 0.66 8.99 -8.48
CA ALA A 170 1.40 9.94 -7.66
C ALA A 170 2.57 10.52 -8.44
N ARG A 171 2.77 11.83 -8.39
CA ARG A 171 3.87 12.48 -9.10
C ARG A 171 4.26 13.83 -8.51
N PHE A 172 5.53 14.18 -8.67
CA PHE A 172 6.05 15.53 -8.43
C PHE A 172 5.72 16.46 -9.61
N ASN A 173 6.09 17.73 -9.52
CA ASN A 173 5.94 18.67 -10.65
C ASN A 173 6.84 18.30 -11.85
N THR A 174 7.89 17.51 -11.62
CA THR A 174 8.81 17.02 -12.64
C THR A 174 8.93 15.50 -12.57
N GLY A 175 9.02 14.85 -13.73
CA GLY A 175 9.21 13.41 -13.83
C GLY A 175 7.92 12.63 -14.12
N ASP A 176 8.09 11.32 -14.25
CA ASP A 176 7.01 10.36 -14.47
C ASP A 176 6.29 10.04 -13.13
N PRO A 177 5.13 9.35 -13.17
CA PRO A 177 4.52 8.80 -11.97
C PRO A 177 5.49 7.92 -11.17
N ILE A 178 5.39 8.01 -9.84
CA ILE A 178 6.23 7.25 -8.89
C ILE A 178 5.55 5.95 -8.42
N VAL A 179 4.27 5.79 -8.73
CA VAL A 179 3.49 4.55 -8.59
C VAL A 179 2.60 4.39 -9.82
N MET A 180 1.95 3.24 -9.96
CA MET A 180 1.06 2.97 -11.10
C MET A 180 -0.02 4.04 -11.29
N ASP A 181 -0.33 4.30 -12.56
CA ASP A 181 -1.44 5.14 -13.01
C ASP A 181 -2.52 4.31 -13.72
N ALA A 182 -3.53 4.96 -14.32
CA ALA A 182 -4.58 4.24 -15.03
C ALA A 182 -4.10 3.47 -16.27
N GLU A 183 -2.98 3.86 -16.89
CA GLU A 183 -2.41 3.10 -18.00
C GLU A 183 -1.77 1.81 -17.48
N ASP A 184 -0.94 1.92 -16.45
CA ASP A 184 -0.34 0.77 -15.79
C ASP A 184 -1.39 -0.22 -15.26
N VAL A 185 -2.48 0.27 -14.65
CA VAL A 185 -3.57 -0.58 -14.17
C VAL A 185 -4.23 -1.37 -15.30
N ARG A 186 -4.34 -0.80 -16.52
CA ARG A 186 -4.86 -1.55 -17.69
C ARG A 186 -3.88 -2.64 -18.13
N VAL A 187 -2.57 -2.38 -18.04
CA VAL A 187 -1.54 -3.39 -18.31
C VAL A 187 -1.60 -4.52 -17.29
N VAL A 188 -1.64 -4.20 -15.99
CA VAL A 188 -1.81 -5.21 -14.92
C VAL A 188 -3.08 -6.01 -15.14
N ARG A 189 -4.21 -5.35 -15.44
CA ARG A 189 -5.48 -6.04 -15.70
C ARG A 189 -5.37 -7.00 -16.88
N ALA A 190 -4.65 -6.65 -17.94
CA ALA A 190 -4.44 -7.53 -19.09
C ALA A 190 -3.46 -8.68 -18.80
N ALA A 191 -2.58 -8.54 -17.80
CA ALA A 191 -1.57 -9.51 -17.41
C ALA A 191 -2.04 -10.56 -16.38
N THR A 192 -3.26 -10.44 -15.85
CA THR A 192 -3.84 -11.39 -14.88
C THR A 192 -5.26 -11.79 -15.27
N ASP A 193 -5.72 -12.96 -14.84
CA ASP A 193 -7.12 -13.36 -15.01
C ASP A 193 -8.02 -12.80 -13.90
N GLY A 194 -7.46 -12.61 -12.70
CA GLY A 194 -8.15 -12.16 -11.50
C GLY A 194 -8.56 -10.69 -11.51
N PRO A 195 -9.44 -10.25 -10.59
CA PRO A 195 -9.75 -8.84 -10.45
C PRO A 195 -8.53 -8.04 -9.99
N VAL A 196 -8.47 -6.78 -10.42
CA VAL A 196 -7.51 -5.79 -9.90
C VAL A 196 -8.26 -4.85 -8.96
N VAL A 197 -7.75 -4.67 -7.74
CA VAL A 197 -8.28 -3.72 -6.76
C VAL A 197 -7.35 -2.50 -6.74
N VAL A 198 -7.89 -1.31 -6.99
CA VAL A 198 -7.10 -0.06 -6.96
C VAL A 198 -7.33 0.67 -5.66
N VAL A 199 -6.24 0.97 -4.95
CA VAL A 199 -6.19 1.71 -3.69
C VAL A 199 -5.16 2.85 -3.80
N HIS A 200 -4.73 3.45 -2.68
CA HIS A 200 -3.79 4.59 -2.66
C HIS A 200 -4.37 5.89 -3.28
N LEU A 201 -5.70 6.05 -3.27
CA LEU A 201 -6.39 7.14 -3.93
C LEU A 201 -6.85 8.23 -2.95
N GLU A 202 -6.86 9.48 -3.41
CA GLU A 202 -7.62 10.60 -2.80
C GLU A 202 -7.29 10.94 -1.33
N ALA A 203 -6.17 10.44 -0.79
CA ALA A 203 -5.78 10.64 0.60
C ALA A 203 -4.48 11.44 0.78
N ILE A 204 -3.60 11.51 -0.24
CA ILE A 204 -2.34 12.26 -0.20
C ILE A 204 -2.30 13.29 -1.34
N ASN A 205 -1.77 14.48 -1.08
CA ASN A 205 -1.82 15.65 -1.96
C ASN A 205 -1.27 15.45 -3.38
N HIS A 206 -0.29 14.55 -3.54
CA HIS A 206 0.34 14.26 -4.83
C HIS A 206 -0.31 13.10 -5.59
N CYS A 207 -1.30 12.42 -5.00
CA CYS A 207 -2.10 11.39 -5.67
C CYS A 207 -3.11 12.08 -6.59
N LEU A 208 -2.80 12.14 -7.89
CA LEU A 208 -3.54 13.00 -8.82
C LEU A 208 -4.74 12.29 -9.46
N GLU A 209 -4.73 10.96 -9.54
CA GLU A 209 -5.81 10.22 -10.18
C GLU A 209 -6.93 9.90 -9.19
N PRO A 210 -8.18 10.32 -9.47
CA PRO A 210 -9.32 10.03 -8.60
C PRO A 210 -9.86 8.62 -8.87
N ARG A 211 -10.69 8.12 -7.94
CA ARG A 211 -11.40 6.83 -8.09
C ARG A 211 -12.19 6.74 -9.39
N SER A 212 -12.74 7.86 -9.86
CA SER A 212 -13.52 7.92 -11.10
C SER A 212 -12.72 7.55 -12.35
N ALA A 213 -11.40 7.67 -12.34
CA ALA A 213 -10.55 7.26 -13.46
C ALA A 213 -10.56 5.73 -13.70
N TYR A 214 -10.84 4.96 -12.65
CA TYR A 214 -10.69 3.49 -12.64
C TYR A 214 -12.02 2.74 -12.73
N ARG A 215 -13.14 3.33 -12.25
CA ARG A 215 -14.45 2.66 -12.15
C ARG A 215 -15.01 2.14 -13.49
N ALA A 216 -14.57 2.67 -14.62
CA ALA A 216 -14.99 2.22 -15.95
C ALA A 216 -14.13 1.08 -16.53
N ILE A 217 -13.02 0.71 -15.88
CA ILE A 217 -12.12 -0.33 -16.37
C ILE A 217 -12.69 -1.71 -15.98
N ALA A 218 -12.94 -2.56 -16.99
CA ALA A 218 -13.53 -3.88 -16.77
C ALA A 218 -12.61 -4.79 -15.95
N GLY A 219 -13.17 -5.43 -14.91
CA GLY A 219 -12.41 -6.28 -13.99
C GLY A 219 -11.57 -5.52 -12.97
N VAL A 220 -11.71 -4.19 -12.89
CA VAL A 220 -11.13 -3.36 -11.83
C VAL A 220 -12.20 -3.04 -10.79
N GLN A 221 -11.81 -3.15 -9.52
CA GLN A 221 -12.62 -2.76 -8.37
C GLN A 221 -11.95 -1.61 -7.64
N VAL A 222 -12.74 -0.64 -7.18
CA VAL A 222 -12.23 0.59 -6.57
C VAL A 222 -13.05 0.85 -5.30
N PRO A 223 -12.62 0.32 -4.14
CA PRO A 223 -13.37 0.50 -2.89
C PRO A 223 -13.30 1.97 -2.43
N ASP A 224 -14.38 2.41 -1.79
CA ASP A 224 -14.38 3.65 -1.01
C ASP A 224 -13.72 3.38 0.37
N ASP A 225 -13.33 4.43 1.09
CA ASP A 225 -12.77 4.28 2.44
C ASP A 225 -13.81 3.62 3.38
N GLY A 226 -13.40 2.57 4.08
CA GLY A 226 -14.26 1.68 4.86
C GLY A 226 -14.99 0.61 4.02
N GLY A 227 -14.83 0.64 2.70
CA GLY A 227 -15.42 -0.33 1.78
C GLY A 227 -14.73 -1.69 1.84
N THR A 228 -15.54 -2.74 1.77
CA THR A 228 -15.09 -4.14 1.84
C THR A 228 -15.33 -4.86 0.51
N ILE A 229 -14.35 -5.66 0.10
CA ILE A 229 -14.38 -6.53 -1.08
C ILE A 229 -14.15 -7.97 -0.63
N GLU A 230 -14.98 -8.87 -1.14
CA GLU A 230 -14.74 -10.32 -1.05
C GLU A 230 -13.88 -10.75 -2.24
N LEU A 231 -12.71 -11.31 -1.94
CA LEU A 231 -11.79 -11.89 -2.91
C LEU A 231 -11.77 -13.39 -2.72
#